data_AF-A0AAV4F5P6-F1
#
_entry.id   AF-A0AAV4F5P6-F1
#
_cell.length_a   1.000
_cell.length_b   1.000
_cell.length_c   1.000
_cell.angle_alpha   90.00
_cell.angle_beta   90.00
_cell.angle_gamma   90.00
#
_symmetry.space_group_name_H-M   'P 1'
#
loop_
_entity.id
_entity.type
_entity.pdbx_description
1 polymer ?
#
loop_
_entity_poly.entity_id
_entity_poly.type
_entity_poly.pdbx_seq_one_letter_code
_entity_poly.pdbx_strand_id
1 'polypeptide(L)'
;MFGFESKIIFSPVLRRIRRYLLGSEIMKLPLVADLEDVTKETCNQFTKYHSENCVKEIVRDRRFGNRTVNNVFTGTALCDYLIRCGLATDRSSAVEYGCHLLLGRVITHINSEQNFHDALYFYKFMETYEELPV
;
A
#
# COMPACT_ATOMS: atom_id res chain seq x y z
N MET A 1 19.85 37.47 -34.93
CA MET A 1 20.03 36.26 -34.09
C MET A 1 18.68 35.90 -33.49
N PHE A 2 17.98 34.93 -34.09
CA PHE A 2 16.83 34.25 -33.47
C PHE A 2 17.37 33.43 -32.26
N GLY A 3 16.81 33.39 -31.06
CA GLY A 3 15.40 33.36 -30.68
C GLY A 3 14.98 31.90 -30.46
N PHE A 4 14.82 31.44 -29.20
CA PHE A 4 13.58 30.84 -28.69
C PHE A 4 13.72 30.33 -27.25
N GLU A 5 12.74 30.72 -26.45
CA GLU A 5 12.51 30.42 -25.05
C GLU A 5 12.19 28.94 -24.76
N SER A 6 12.44 28.57 -23.49
CA SER A 6 11.67 27.65 -22.65
C SER A 6 10.54 26.89 -23.34
N LYS A 7 10.76 25.61 -23.71
CA LYS A 7 9.86 24.45 -23.51
C LYS A 7 10.63 23.16 -23.81
N ILE A 8 11.36 22.59 -22.85
CA ILE A 8 11.67 21.15 -22.94
C ILE A 8 10.47 20.41 -22.35
N ILE A 9 9.61 20.01 -23.27
CA ILE A 9 8.39 19.24 -23.11
C ILE A 9 8.69 17.98 -22.29
N PHE A 10 8.08 17.87 -21.11
CA PHE A 10 8.10 16.65 -20.29
C PHE A 10 7.40 15.52 -21.06
N SER A 11 8.17 14.77 -21.83
CA SER A 11 7.70 13.58 -22.55
C SER A 11 7.31 12.48 -21.54
N PRO A 12 6.15 11.80 -21.71
CA PRO A 12 5.75 10.68 -20.86
C PRO A 12 6.70 9.47 -20.98
N VAL A 13 7.61 9.49 -21.95
CA VAL A 13 8.62 8.45 -22.17
C VAL A 13 9.69 8.48 -21.08
N LEU A 14 10.08 9.65 -20.57
CA LEU A 14 11.05 9.77 -19.47
C LEU A 14 10.49 9.19 -18.16
N ARG A 15 9.18 9.29 -17.93
CA ARG A 15 8.49 8.64 -16.80
C ARG A 15 8.56 7.11 -16.90
N ARG A 16 8.62 6.56 -18.11
CA ARG A 16 8.77 5.11 -18.35
C ARG A 16 10.19 4.66 -18.10
N ILE A 17 11.18 5.43 -18.56
CA ILE A 17 12.61 5.16 -18.38
C ILE A 17 13.01 5.18 -16.89
N ARG A 18 12.44 6.11 -16.11
CA ARG A 18 12.64 6.20 -14.64
C ARG A 18 12.09 4.99 -13.87
N ARG A 19 11.16 4.23 -14.48
CA ARG A 19 10.58 3.01 -13.91
C ARG A 19 11.44 1.76 -14.17
N TYR A 20 12.42 1.83 -15.08
CA TYR A 20 13.28 0.70 -15.45
C TYR A 20 14.75 0.87 -15.03
N LEU A 21 15.26 2.10 -14.87
CA LEU A 21 16.69 2.35 -14.60
C LEU A 21 17.09 2.36 -13.12
N LEU A 22 16.15 2.25 -12.18
CA LEU A 22 16.46 2.21 -10.74
C LEU A 22 15.97 0.90 -10.13
N GLY A 23 16.77 -0.15 -10.32
CA GLY A 23 16.79 -1.30 -9.39
C GLY A 23 15.61 -2.25 -9.46
N SER A 24 15.35 -2.82 -10.63
CA SER A 24 14.50 -4.01 -10.75
C SER A 24 15.26 -5.25 -10.26
N GLU A 25 15.31 -5.47 -8.95
CA GLU A 25 15.07 -6.82 -8.46
C GLU A 25 13.56 -6.96 -8.31
N ILE A 26 13.00 -8.02 -8.88
CA ILE A 26 11.65 -8.45 -8.52
C ILE A 26 11.72 -8.72 -7.02
N MET A 27 11.28 -7.76 -6.20
CA MET A 27 11.27 -7.88 -4.75
C MET A 27 10.25 -8.97 -4.44
N LYS A 28 10.68 -10.22 -4.44
CA LYS A 28 9.85 -11.34 -4.01
C LYS A 28 9.53 -11.05 -2.55
N LEU A 29 8.23 -10.97 -2.22
CA LEU A 29 7.81 -10.93 -0.83
C LEU A 29 8.57 -12.04 -0.08
N PRO A 30 9.27 -11.72 1.02
CA PRO A 30 9.89 -12.74 1.84
C PRO A 30 8.82 -13.74 2.32
N LEU A 31 9.25 -14.96 2.64
CA LEU A 31 8.36 -15.90 3.31
C LEU A 31 7.98 -15.31 4.67
N VAL A 32 6.73 -15.55 5.11
CA VAL A 32 6.24 -15.03 6.41
C VAL A 32 7.12 -15.50 7.58
N ALA A 33 7.75 -16.68 7.46
CA ALA A 33 8.70 -17.21 8.44
C ALA A 33 9.92 -16.28 8.62
N ASP A 34 10.39 -15.66 7.53
CA ASP A 34 11.58 -14.82 7.47
C ASP A 34 11.27 -13.34 7.76
N LEU A 35 10.02 -13.01 8.08
CA LEU A 35 9.67 -11.64 8.46
C LEU A 35 10.31 -11.28 9.80
N GLU A 36 10.82 -10.05 9.86
CA GLU A 36 11.30 -9.44 11.09
C GLU A 36 10.21 -9.45 12.17
N ASP A 37 10.62 -9.67 13.43
CA ASP A 37 9.70 -9.75 14.57
C ASP A 37 8.85 -8.48 14.72
N VAL A 38 9.41 -7.32 14.36
CA VAL A 38 8.69 -6.04 14.34
C VAL A 38 7.50 -6.09 13.37
N THR A 39 7.66 -6.69 12.20
CA THR A 39 6.58 -6.82 11.21
C THR A 39 5.48 -7.73 11.74
N LYS A 40 5.85 -8.86 12.35
CA LYS A 40 4.90 -9.83 12.94
C LYS A 40 4.10 -9.18 14.08
N GLU A 41 4.77 -8.49 14.98
CA GLU A 41 4.13 -7.80 16.11
C GLU A 41 3.22 -6.67 15.62
N THR A 42 3.66 -5.86 14.67
CA THR A 42 2.85 -4.80 14.05
C THR A 42 1.57 -5.36 13.43
N CYS A 43 1.69 -6.47 12.70
CA CYS A 43 0.54 -7.15 12.10
C CYS A 43 -0.41 -7.71 13.17
N ASN A 44 0.13 -8.33 14.22
CA ASN A 44 -0.65 -8.88 15.32
C ASN A 44 -1.43 -7.78 16.06
N GLN A 45 -0.76 -6.70 16.46
CA GLN A 45 -1.39 -5.56 17.13
C GLN A 45 -2.48 -4.92 16.27
N PHE A 46 -2.18 -4.67 14.99
CA PHE A 46 -3.16 -4.12 14.07
C PHE A 46 -4.38 -5.03 13.94
N THR A 47 -4.14 -6.33 13.73
CA THR A 47 -5.21 -7.32 13.54
C THR A 47 -6.10 -7.41 14.77
N LYS A 48 -5.50 -7.44 15.97
CA LYS A 48 -6.21 -7.61 17.23
C LYS A 48 -7.01 -6.38 17.66
N TYR A 49 -6.50 -5.17 17.42
CA TYR A 49 -7.08 -3.95 18.02
C TYR A 49 -7.65 -2.94 17.03
N HIS A 50 -7.22 -2.97 15.75
CA HIS A 50 -7.53 -1.91 14.79
C HIS A 50 -8.26 -2.39 13.53
N SER A 51 -8.12 -3.66 13.16
CA SER A 51 -8.64 -4.22 11.91
C SER A 51 -10.13 -3.96 11.70
N GLU A 52 -10.97 -4.31 12.68
CA GLU A 52 -12.43 -4.18 12.56
C GLU A 52 -12.86 -2.73 12.33
N ASN A 53 -12.29 -1.80 13.11
CA ASN A 53 -12.59 -0.38 12.98
C ASN A 53 -12.06 0.18 11.66
N CYS A 54 -10.87 -0.24 11.24
CA CYS A 54 -10.30 0.13 9.95
C CYS A 54 -11.21 -0.31 8.81
N VAL A 55 -11.60 -1.59 8.79
CA VAL A 55 -12.50 -2.15 7.77
C VAL A 55 -13.81 -1.37 7.71
N LYS A 56 -14.49 -1.17 8.84
CA LYS A 56 -15.75 -0.42 8.90
C LYS A 56 -15.63 0.98 8.32
N GLU A 57 -14.50 1.64 8.54
CA GLU A 57 -14.31 3.02 8.16
C GLU A 57 -13.91 3.21 6.69
N ILE A 58 -12.86 2.50 6.24
CA ILE A 58 -12.23 2.80 4.94
C ILE A 58 -12.64 1.85 3.81
N VAL A 59 -13.13 0.65 4.13
CA VAL A 59 -13.46 -0.37 3.12
C VAL A 59 -14.84 -0.10 2.53
N ARG A 60 -14.89 0.00 1.20
CA ARG A 60 -16.10 0.25 0.42
C ARG A 60 -16.02 -0.44 -0.93
N ASP A 61 -17.17 -0.67 -1.55
CA ASP A 61 -17.23 -1.05 -2.95
C ASP A 61 -16.93 0.16 -3.84
N ARG A 62 -16.08 -0.01 -4.84
CA ARG A 62 -15.65 1.06 -5.73
C ARG A 62 -15.94 0.69 -7.18
N ARG A 63 -16.58 1.60 -7.89
CA ARG A 63 -16.82 1.46 -9.33
C ARG A 63 -15.62 1.99 -10.11
N PHE A 64 -15.08 1.16 -11.00
CA PHE A 64 -13.97 1.48 -11.89
C PHE A 64 -14.38 1.19 -13.35
N GLY A 65 -14.82 2.24 -14.05
CA GLY A 65 -15.44 2.12 -15.37
C GLY A 65 -16.75 1.33 -15.32
N ASN A 66 -16.76 0.20 -16.02
CA ASN A 66 -17.89 -0.76 -16.07
C ASN A 66 -17.73 -1.94 -15.10
N ARG A 67 -16.68 -1.95 -14.27
CA ARG A 67 -16.45 -3.00 -13.26
C ARG A 67 -16.64 -2.42 -11.87
N THR A 68 -17.27 -3.19 -10.98
CA THR A 68 -17.30 -2.88 -9.55
C THR A 68 -16.28 -3.76 -8.86
N VAL A 69 -15.41 -3.15 -8.07
CA VAL A 69 -14.42 -3.83 -7.25
C VAL A 69 -14.88 -3.73 -5.80
N ASN A 70 -15.26 -4.87 -5.23
CA ASN A 70 -15.87 -4.92 -3.90
C ASN A 70 -14.82 -5.03 -2.80
N ASN A 71 -15.16 -4.51 -1.62
CA ASN A 71 -14.36 -4.58 -0.39
C ASN A 71 -12.93 -4.06 -0.58
N VAL A 72 -12.78 -2.84 -1.10
CA VAL A 72 -11.47 -2.20 -1.34
C VAL A 72 -11.31 -0.90 -0.57
N PHE A 73 -10.06 -0.50 -0.40
CA PHE A 73 -9.67 0.82 0.09
C PHE A 73 -8.45 1.32 -0.68
N THR A 74 -8.12 2.61 -0.57
CA THR A 74 -6.92 3.18 -1.19
C THR A 74 -5.76 3.25 -0.21
N GLY A 75 -4.52 3.20 -0.71
CA GLY A 75 -3.33 3.40 0.13
C GLY A 75 -3.39 4.72 0.90
N THR A 76 -3.83 5.79 0.24
CA THR A 76 -4.05 7.10 0.90
C THR A 76 -5.07 7.03 2.03
N ALA A 77 -6.20 6.32 1.86
CA ALA A 77 -7.19 6.19 2.91
C ALA A 77 -6.66 5.40 4.12
N LEU A 78 -5.83 4.38 3.87
CA LEU A 78 -5.16 3.67 4.96
C LEU A 78 -4.17 4.58 5.70
N CYS A 79 -3.35 5.36 4.99
CA CYS A 79 -2.44 6.31 5.62
C CYS A 79 -3.18 7.34 6.49
N ASP A 80 -4.28 7.91 5.97
CA ASP A 80 -5.13 8.83 6.75
C ASP A 80 -5.70 8.18 8.01
N TYR A 81 -6.17 6.93 7.89
CA TYR A 81 -6.65 6.17 9.03
C TYR A 81 -5.55 5.95 10.09
N LEU A 82 -4.37 5.49 9.68
CA LEU A 82 -3.25 5.17 10.57
C LEU A 82 -2.78 6.39 11.36
N ILE A 83 -2.69 7.54 10.70
CA ILE A 83 -2.30 8.79 11.37
C ILE A 83 -3.39 9.22 12.37
N ARG A 84 -4.65 9.19 11.94
CA ARG A 84 -5.77 9.66 12.77
C ARG A 84 -5.99 8.82 14.02
N CYS A 85 -5.76 7.50 13.95
CA CYS A 85 -5.86 6.62 15.11
C CYS A 85 -4.57 6.56 15.95
N GLY A 86 -3.51 7.26 15.54
CA GLY A 86 -2.26 7.38 16.28
C GLY A 86 -1.28 6.22 16.09
N LEU A 87 -1.50 5.35 15.09
CA LEU A 87 -0.57 4.28 14.73
C LEU A 87 0.63 4.78 13.90
N ALA A 88 0.50 5.96 13.29
CA ALA A 88 1.56 6.63 12.55
C ALA A 88 1.62 8.11 12.94
N THR A 89 2.82 8.69 12.97
CA THR A 89 3.03 10.11 13.31
C THR A 89 2.83 11.03 12.12
N ASP A 90 3.03 10.51 10.91
CA ASP A 90 3.10 11.25 9.65
C ASP A 90 2.92 10.29 8.46
N ARG A 91 2.93 10.84 7.24
CA ARG A 91 2.71 10.04 6.02
C ARG A 91 3.83 9.05 5.73
N SER A 92 5.08 9.37 6.06
CA SER A 92 6.21 8.46 5.84
C SER A 92 6.12 7.26 6.77
N SER A 93 5.87 7.48 8.06
CA SER A 93 5.65 6.40 9.03
C SER A 93 4.38 5.58 8.71
N ALA A 94 3.33 6.20 8.18
CA ALA A 94 2.13 5.48 7.73
C ALA A 94 2.39 4.56 6.52
N VAL A 95 3.26 4.99 5.59
CA VAL A 95 3.70 4.16 4.46
C VAL A 95 4.51 2.96 4.96
N GLU A 96 5.43 3.17 5.91
CA GLU A 96 6.20 2.09 6.53
C GLU A 96 5.29 1.08 7.25
N TYR A 97 4.30 1.57 8.00
CA TYR A 97 3.29 0.72 8.63
C TYR A 97 2.49 -0.09 7.58
N GLY A 98 2.06 0.57 6.50
CA GLY A 98 1.39 -0.10 5.37
C GLY A 98 2.27 -1.16 4.70
N CYS A 99 3.58 -0.94 4.60
CA CYS A 99 4.55 -1.93 4.14
C CYS A 99 4.57 -3.15 5.07
N HIS A 100 4.62 -2.97 6.40
CA HIS A 100 4.55 -4.09 7.33
C HIS A 100 3.27 -4.91 7.16
N LEU A 101 2.11 -4.25 7.00
CA LEU A 101 0.83 -4.93 6.76
C LEU A 101 0.82 -5.71 5.44
N LEU A 102 1.43 -5.17 4.38
CA LEU A 102 1.53 -5.84 3.08
C LEU A 102 2.50 -7.04 3.13
N LEU A 103 3.66 -6.86 3.77
CA LEU A 103 4.67 -7.91 3.98
C LEU A 103 4.12 -9.06 4.82
N GLY A 104 3.43 -8.72 5.92
CA GLY A 104 2.74 -9.65 6.80
C GLY A 104 1.44 -10.20 6.22
N ARG A 105 1.10 -9.84 4.97
CA ARG A 105 -0.06 -10.26 4.18
C ARG A 105 -1.43 -9.84 4.72
N VAL A 106 -1.49 -8.97 5.74
CA VAL A 106 -2.75 -8.45 6.33
C VAL A 106 -3.60 -7.78 5.26
N ILE A 107 -2.90 -7.09 4.36
CA ILE A 107 -3.47 -6.47 3.18
C ILE A 107 -2.78 -6.98 1.93
N THR A 108 -3.44 -6.86 0.78
CA THR A 108 -2.88 -7.17 -0.52
C THR A 108 -3.22 -6.09 -1.54
N HIS A 109 -2.29 -5.81 -2.45
CA HIS A 109 -2.54 -4.94 -3.59
C HIS A 109 -3.32 -5.70 -4.66
N ILE A 110 -4.31 -5.07 -5.32
CA ILE A 110 -5.15 -5.75 -6.31
C ILE A 110 -4.35 -6.25 -7.53
N ASN A 111 -3.27 -5.55 -7.89
CA ASN A 111 -2.39 -5.98 -8.98
C ASN A 111 -1.19 -6.79 -8.47
N SER A 112 -1.21 -7.27 -7.23
CA SER A 112 -0.13 -8.04 -6.60
C SER A 112 1.23 -7.32 -6.63
N GLU A 113 1.21 -6.01 -6.39
CA GLU A 113 2.43 -5.21 -6.23
C GLU A 113 2.95 -5.37 -4.81
N GLN A 114 4.28 -5.44 -4.68
CA GLN A 114 4.94 -5.83 -3.42
C GLN A 114 5.30 -4.64 -2.53
N ASN A 115 5.07 -3.42 -3.04
CA ASN A 115 5.31 -2.19 -2.31
C ASN A 115 3.98 -1.52 -1.96
N PHE A 116 3.90 -1.01 -0.74
CA PHE A 116 2.81 -0.16 -0.34
C PHE A 116 3.07 1.29 -0.78
N HIS A 117 2.02 1.94 -1.28
CA HIS A 117 2.11 3.30 -1.80
C HIS A 117 0.99 4.16 -1.23
N ASP A 118 1.32 5.34 -0.70
CA ASP A 118 0.34 6.38 -0.40
C ASP A 118 -0.18 7.01 -1.70
N ALA A 119 -1.12 6.31 -2.33
CA ALA A 119 -1.76 6.74 -3.56
C ALA A 119 -3.17 6.13 -3.69
N LEU A 120 -3.86 6.49 -4.77
CA LEU A 120 -5.18 5.98 -5.13
C LEU A 120 -5.14 4.56 -5.74
N TYR A 121 -4.15 3.75 -5.35
CA TYR A 121 -4.11 2.33 -5.67
C TYR A 121 -5.02 1.56 -4.73
N PHE A 122 -5.68 0.52 -5.24
CA PHE A 122 -6.62 -0.27 -4.47
C PHE A 122 -5.92 -1.44 -3.77
N TYR A 123 -6.28 -1.61 -2.51
CA TYR A 123 -5.86 -2.69 -1.64
C TYR A 123 -7.10 -3.38 -1.06
N LYS A 124 -6.90 -4.61 -0.57
CA LYS A 124 -7.90 -5.42 0.12
C LYS A 124 -7.32 -6.03 1.38
N PHE A 125 -8.17 -6.23 2.38
CA PHE A 125 -7.83 -7.10 3.50
C PHE A 125 -7.88 -8.56 3.03
N MET A 126 -6.92 -9.35 3.49
CA MET A 126 -6.87 -10.79 3.23
C MET A 126 -7.77 -11.51 4.24
N GLU A 127 -8.45 -12.58 3.80
CA GLU A 127 -9.49 -13.28 4.59
C GLU A 127 -8.89 -14.23 5.65
N THR A 128 -7.63 -14.63 5.49
CA THR A 128 -6.94 -15.65 6.30
C THR A 128 -6.38 -15.20 7.66
N TYR A 129 -6.85 -14.08 8.23
CA TYR A 129 -6.31 -13.55 9.51
C TYR A 129 -6.98 -14.12 10.76
N GLU A 130 -8.01 -14.94 10.62
CA GLU A 130 -8.71 -15.56 11.75
C GLU A 130 -8.07 -16.89 12.23
N GLU A 131 -7.06 -17.44 11.55
CA GLU A 131 -6.55 -18.81 11.81
C GLU A 131 -5.02 -18.93 11.91
N LEU A 132 -4.33 -18.06 12.66
CA LEU A 132 -2.96 -18.36 13.10
C LEU A 132 -2.99 -18.85 14.56
N PRO A 133 -2.76 -20.16 14.83
CA PRO A 133 -2.63 -20.64 16.20
C PRO A 133 -1.36 -20.04 16.83
N VAL A 134 -1.54 -19.49 18.02
CA VAL A 134 -0.48 -19.06 18.95
C VAL A 134 0.38 -20.25 19.35
#